data_AF-A0AA43XMA8-F1
#
_entry.id   AF-A0AA43XMA8-F1
#
_cell.length_a   1.000
_cell.length_b   1.000
_cell.length_c   1.000
_cell.angle_alpha   90.00
_cell.angle_beta   90.00
_cell.angle_gamma   90.00
#
_symmetry.space_group_name_H-M   'P 1'
#
loop_
_entity.id
_entity.type
_entity.pdbx_description
1 polymer ?
#
loop_
_entity_poly.entity_id
_entity_poly.type
_entity_poly.pdbx_seq_one_letter_code
_entity_poly.pdbx_strand_id
1 'polypeptide(L)' 'MNKKVGFGMVGGFLGLFLGLFAGAYLGMVIGGTFFGWLEFSNYPGLTGYELGTYVGGFLGILIATPLGSIIGVRRGGKT' A
#
# COMPACT_ATOMS: atom_id res chain seq x y z
N MET A 1 -3.55 11.94 -25.32
CA MET A 1 -3.88 11.84 -23.89
C MET A 1 -3.52 13.15 -23.20
N ASN A 2 -4.39 13.71 -22.35
CA ASN A 2 -4.11 14.96 -21.64
C ASN A 2 -2.91 14.75 -20.70
N LYS A 3 -1.89 15.63 -20.74
CA LYS A 3 -0.64 15.45 -19.96
C LYS A 3 -0.94 15.25 -18.47
N LYS A 4 -1.91 16.00 -17.92
CA LYS A 4 -2.35 15.86 -16.52
C LYS A 4 -2.87 14.46 -16.20
N VAL A 5 -3.65 13.87 -17.11
CA VAL A 5 -4.19 12.51 -16.97
C VAL A 5 -3.04 11.49 -17.03
N GLY A 6 -2.10 11.66 -17.95
CA GLY A 6 -0.92 10.79 -18.05
C GLY A 6 -0.06 10.80 -16.78
N PHE A 7 0.30 11.98 -16.27
CA PHE A 7 1.06 12.08 -15.01
C PHE A 7 0.26 11.58 -13.80
N GLY A 8 -1.05 11.80 -13.76
CA GLY A 8 -1.93 11.24 -12.74
C GLY A 8 -1.93 9.70 -12.74
N MET A 9 -2.01 9.07 -13.92
CA MET A 9 -1.94 7.62 -14.06
C MET A 9 -0.58 7.07 -13.61
N VAL A 10 0.53 7.69 -14.04
CA VAL A 10 1.89 7.27 -13.62
C VAL A 10 2.05 7.42 -12.11
N GLY A 11 1.62 8.56 -11.55
CA GLY A 11 1.67 8.80 -10.11
C GLY A 11 0.82 7.80 -9.33
N GLY A 12 -0.39 7.49 -9.81
CA GLY A 12 -1.27 6.49 -9.20
C GLY A 12 -0.66 5.10 -9.24
N PHE A 13 -0.07 4.68 -10.37
CA PHE A 13 0.62 3.39 -10.48
C PHE A 13 1.82 3.28 -9.53
N LEU A 14 2.66 4.31 -9.44
CA LEU A 14 3.76 4.34 -8.48
C LEU A 14 3.25 4.30 -7.05
N GLY A 15 2.19 5.05 -6.75
CA GLY A 15 1.52 5.03 -5.45
C GLY A 15 0.98 3.65 -5.10
N LEU A 16 0.40 2.92 -6.05
CA LEU A 16 -0.08 1.55 -5.85
C LEU A 16 1.06 0.61 -5.47
N PHE A 17 2.15 0.60 -6.24
CA PHE A 17 3.28 -0.31 -5.94
C PHE A 17 3.98 0.06 -4.64
N LEU A 18 4.30 1.35 -4.43
CA LEU A 18 4.93 1.81 -3.20
C LEU A 18 4.03 1.56 -1.98
N GLY A 19 2.74 1.83 -2.12
CA GLY A 19 1.73 1.58 -1.10
C GLY A 19 1.66 0.11 -0.73
N LEU A 20 1.52 -0.78 -1.73
CA LEU A 20 1.48 -2.21 -1.51
C LEU A 20 2.71 -2.70 -0.76
N PHE A 21 3.91 -2.43 -1.28
CA PHE A 21 5.14 -2.99 -0.72
C PHE A 21 5.52 -2.36 0.62
N ALA A 22 5.48 -1.03 0.74
CA ALA A 22 5.81 -0.36 2.00
C ALA A 22 4.76 -0.66 3.08
N GLY A 23 3.48 -0.64 2.70
CA GLY A 23 2.38 -0.99 3.60
C GLY A 23 2.48 -2.45 4.06
N ALA A 24 2.71 -3.39 3.14
CA ALA A 24 2.85 -4.80 3.47
C ALA A 24 4.05 -5.06 4.38
N TYR A 25 5.19 -4.42 4.09
CA TYR A 25 6.39 -4.53 4.93
C TYR A 25 6.15 -3.97 6.34
N LEU A 26 5.61 -2.76 6.47
CA LEU A 26 5.30 -2.18 7.77
C LEU A 26 4.25 -3.00 8.52
N GLY A 27 3.24 -3.49 7.80
CA GLY A 27 2.21 -4.38 8.32
C GLY A 27 2.80 -5.68 8.84
N MET A 28 3.74 -6.29 8.13
CA MET A 28 4.46 -7.49 8.58
C MET A 28 5.25 -7.21 9.85
N VAL A 29 6.00 -6.11 9.89
CA VAL A 29 6.81 -5.73 11.06
C VAL A 29 5.92 -5.52 12.28
N ILE A 30 4.84 -4.74 12.15
CA ILE A 30 3.91 -4.46 13.26
C ILE A 30 3.16 -5.74 13.65
N GLY A 31 2.59 -6.44 12.67
CA GLY A 31 1.83 -7.68 12.87
C GLY A 31 2.66 -8.77 13.55
N GLY A 32 3.90 -8.95 13.10
CA GLY A 32 4.84 -9.89 13.71
C GLY A 32 5.29 -9.50 15.12
N THR A 33 5.58 -8.21 15.33
CA THR A 33 6.07 -7.70 16.61
C THR A 33 4.99 -7.78 17.70
N PHE A 34 3.76 -7.38 17.40
CA PHE A 34 2.69 -7.26 18.39
C PHE A 34 1.76 -8.46 18.44
N PHE A 35 1.58 -9.15 17.31
CA PHE A 35 0.61 -10.24 17.17
C PHE A 35 1.27 -11.54 16.67
N GLY A 36 2.60 -11.65 16.68
CA GLY A 36 3.29 -12.86 16.24
C GLY A 36 2.91 -14.13 17.02
N TRP A 37 2.41 -13.98 18.24
CA TRP A 37 1.88 -15.05 19.10
C TRP A 37 0.44 -15.45 18.77
N LEU A 38 -0.23 -14.69 17.90
CA LEU A 38 -1.64 -14.88 17.56
C LEU A 38 -1.76 -15.89 16.42
N GLU A 39 -2.26 -17.08 16.76
CA GLU A 39 -2.59 -18.14 15.82
C GLU A 39 -4.10 -18.33 15.73
N PHE A 40 -4.63 -18.33 14.50
CA PHE A 40 -6.05 -18.58 14.28
C PHE A 40 -6.27 -20.08 14.15
N SER A 41 -6.89 -20.69 15.15
CA SER A 41 -7.19 -22.14 15.19
C SER A 41 -7.97 -22.67 13.98
N ASN A 42 -8.74 -21.80 13.32
CA ASN A 42 -9.52 -22.14 12.12
C ASN A 42 -8.75 -21.91 10.81
N TYR A 43 -7.58 -21.26 10.85
CA TYR A 43 -6.75 -20.92 9.68
C TYR A 43 -5.28 -21.22 9.96
N PRO A 44 -4.87 -22.51 9.93
CA PRO A 44 -3.47 -22.88 10.12
C PRO A 44 -2.60 -22.20 9.05
N GLY A 45 -1.58 -21.47 9.49
CA GLY A 45 -0.71 -20.64 8.65
C GLY A 45 -0.92 -19.14 8.85
N LEU A 46 -2.16 -18.71 9.11
CA LEU A 46 -2.47 -17.29 9.31
C LEU A 46 -1.93 -16.83 10.68
N THR A 47 -0.74 -16.23 10.66
CA THR A 47 -0.11 -15.62 11.85
C THR A 47 -0.33 -14.11 11.86
N GLY A 48 -0.02 -13.45 12.99
CA GLY A 48 0.02 -11.99 13.04
C GLY A 48 0.92 -11.34 11.98
N TYR A 49 2.00 -12.02 11.54
CA TYR A 49 2.84 -11.58 10.44
C TYR A 49 2.08 -11.47 9.13
N GLU A 50 1.36 -12.53 8.77
CA GLU A 50 0.62 -12.60 7.50
C GLU A 50 -0.56 -11.64 7.52
N LEU A 51 -1.35 -11.64 8.60
CA LEU A 51 -2.47 -10.72 8.75
C LEU A 51 -2.03 -9.26 8.69
N GLY A 52 -0.94 -8.93 9.40
CA GLY A 52 -0.34 -7.61 9.35
C GLY A 52 0.10 -7.23 7.94
N THR A 53 0.75 -8.15 7.23
CA THR A 53 1.18 -7.95 5.84
C THR A 53 0.00 -7.63 4.92
N TYR A 54 -1.10 -8.39 5.01
CA TYR A 54 -2.29 -8.17 4.20
C TYR A 54 -2.96 -6.83 4.49
N VAL A 55 -3.21 -6.54 5.78
CA VAL A 55 -3.85 -5.29 6.20
C VAL A 55 -2.99 -4.09 5.85
N GLY A 56 -1.69 -4.16 6.14
CA GLY A 56 -0.74 -3.10 5.83
C GLY A 56 -0.64 -2.84 4.33
N GLY A 57 -0.54 -3.89 3.51
CA GLY A 57 -0.50 -3.76 2.05
C GLY A 57 -1.77 -3.14 1.48
N PHE A 58 -2.94 -3.57 1.96
CA PHE A 58 -4.22 -3.01 1.55
C PHE A 58 -4.36 -1.53 1.92
N LEU A 59 -4.07 -1.17 3.18
CA LEU A 59 -4.08 0.23 3.64
C LEU A 59 -3.06 1.08 2.87
N GLY A 60 -1.89 0.53 2.62
CA GLY A 60 -0.84 1.18 1.84
C GLY A 60 -1.29 1.51 0.42
N ILE A 61 -1.90 0.56 -0.30
CA ILE A 61 -2.51 0.82 -1.62
C ILE A 61 -3.57 1.93 -1.52
N LEU A 62 -4.48 1.81 -0.55
CA LEU A 62 -5.63 2.71 -0.41
C LEU A 62 -5.21 4.16 -0.15
N ILE A 63 -4.10 4.36 0.56
CA ILE A 63 -3.56 5.68 0.87
C ILE A 63 -2.62 6.19 -0.24
N ALA A 64 -1.66 5.39 -0.68
CA ALA A 64 -0.59 5.86 -1.55
C ALA A 64 -1.02 6.01 -3.02
N THR A 65 -1.96 5.19 -3.50
CA THR A 65 -2.49 5.32 -4.88
C THR A 65 -3.15 6.67 -5.15
N PRO A 66 -4.12 7.15 -4.35
CA PRO A 66 -4.71 8.47 -4.57
C PRO A 66 -3.70 9.59 -4.34
N LEU A 67 -2.82 9.50 -3.35
CA LEU A 67 -1.76 10.49 -3.12
C LEU A 67 -0.82 10.60 -4.33
N GLY A 68 -0.38 9.47 -4.86
CA GLY A 68 0.46 9.40 -6.05
C GLY A 68 -0.22 10.04 -7.25
N SER A 69 -1.50 9.74 -7.49
CA SER A 69 -2.29 10.37 -8.56
C SER A 69 -2.40 11.89 -8.39
N ILE A 70 -2.70 12.37 -7.19
CA ILE A 70 -2.78 13.81 -6.87
C ILE A 70 -1.44 14.50 -7.12
N ILE A 71 -0.33 13.91 -6.67
CA ILE A 71 1.03 14.44 -6.88
C ILE A 71 1.35 14.47 -8.38
N GLY A 72 1.01 13.41 -9.11
CA GLY A 72 1.18 13.31 -10.55
C GLY A 72 0.45 14.42 -11.31
N VAL A 73 -0.85 14.59 -11.06
CA VAL A 73 -1.66 15.66 -11.67
C VAL A 73 -1.08 17.05 -11.36
N ARG A 74 -0.67 17.30 -10.10
CA ARG A 74 -0.05 18.57 -9.69
C ARG A 74 1.26 18.86 -10.43
N ARG A 75 2.07 17.83 -10.70
CA ARG A 75 3.34 17.97 -11.43
C ARG A 75 3.09 18.17 -12.92
N GLY A 76 2.19 17.40 -13.53
CA GLY A 76 1.83 17.53 -14.95
C GLY A 76 1.07 18.79 -15.33
N GLY A 77 0.61 19.58 -14.34
CA GLY A 77 0.02 20.91 -14.57
C GLY A 77 1.00 22.08 -14.39
N LYS A 78 2.23 21.83 -13.92
CA LYS A 78 3.29 22.84 -13.75
C LYS A 78 4.27 22.90 -14.93
N THR A 79 4.11 22.03 -15.91
CA THR A 79 4.93 21.92 -17.14
C THR A 79 4.11 22.26 -18.37
#